data_AF-A0A821PUB9-F1
#
_entry.id   AF-A0A821PUB9-F1
#
_cell.length_a   1.000
_cell.length_b   1.000
_cell.length_c   1.000
_cell.angle_alpha   90.00
_cell.angle_beta   90.00
_cell.angle_gamma   90.00
#
_symmetry.space_group_name_H-M   'P 1'
#
loop_
_entity.id
_entity.type
_entity.pdbx_description
1 polymer ?
#
loop_
_entity_poly.entity_id
_entity_poly.type
_entity_poly.pdbx_seq_one_letter_code
_entity_poly.pdbx_strand_id
1 'polypeptide(L)'
;FIPQLPSRLHLQSLVHCHWSRVPNTNIRCQQLILSDIRGWSVFVEDPVQMQAVYIPEEDQCTDILSLVEIEDILNFCSNTLRLYNALCAQGNNRVLHEICKFVDEKQLMYCVKNACKLNYYLF
;
A
#
# COMPACT_ATOMS: atom_id res chain seq x y z
N PHE A 1 26.96 -20.42 -7.84
CA PHE A 1 26.28 -20.79 -9.10
C PHE A 1 25.78 -22.22 -8.97
N ILE A 2 24.47 -22.41 -8.95
CA ILE A 2 23.85 -23.74 -8.96
C ILE A 2 23.49 -24.02 -10.43
N PRO A 3 23.96 -25.13 -11.04
CA PRO A 3 23.68 -25.39 -12.45
C PRO A 3 22.23 -25.84 -12.62
N GLN A 4 21.51 -25.23 -13.56
CA GLN A 4 20.18 -25.67 -13.98
C GLN A 4 20.26 -26.54 -15.23
N LEU A 5 19.51 -27.64 -15.25
CA LEU A 5 19.34 -28.51 -16.43
C LEU A 5 18.54 -27.77 -17.54
N PRO A 6 18.74 -28.14 -18.82
CA PRO A 6 18.00 -27.53 -19.92
C PRO A 6 16.51 -27.91 -19.83
N SER A 7 15.64 -26.90 -19.87
CA SER A 7 14.19 -27.07 -19.73
C SER A 7 13.60 -27.90 -20.87
N ARG A 8 12.96 -29.04 -20.53
CA ARG A 8 12.16 -29.84 -21.46
C ARG A 8 10.68 -29.55 -21.22
N LEU A 9 9.94 -29.27 -22.31
CA LEU A 9 8.49 -28.99 -22.40
C LEU A 9 8.01 -27.71 -21.68
N HIS A 10 7.57 -26.72 -22.47
CA HIS A 10 6.86 -25.55 -21.95
C HIS A 10 5.39 -25.90 -21.73
N LEU A 11 5.00 -26.08 -20.47
CA LEU A 11 3.60 -26.17 -20.08
C LEU A 11 3.02 -24.75 -20.18
N GLN A 12 2.00 -24.55 -21.02
CA GLN A 12 1.29 -23.27 -21.09
C GLN A 12 0.55 -23.08 -19.78
N SER A 13 1.15 -22.29 -18.88
CA SER A 13 0.54 -21.92 -17.61
C SER A 13 -0.20 -20.60 -17.79
N LEU A 14 -1.43 -20.53 -17.28
CA LEU A 14 -2.14 -19.26 -17.18
C LEU A 14 -1.41 -18.40 -16.16
N VAL A 15 -0.93 -17.24 -16.60
CA VAL A 15 -0.40 -16.24 -15.69
C VAL A 15 -1.55 -15.78 -14.80
N HIS A 16 -1.37 -15.87 -13.49
CA HIS A 16 -2.37 -15.39 -12.55
C HIS A 16 -2.55 -13.89 -12.75
N CYS A 17 -3.73 -13.47 -13.19
CA CYS A 17 -4.14 -12.08 -13.12
C CYS A 17 -4.78 -11.84 -11.76
N HIS A 18 -4.32 -10.82 -11.04
CA HIS A 18 -4.93 -10.37 -9.82
C HIS A 18 -5.76 -9.12 -10.13
N TRP A 19 -6.91 -9.01 -9.48
CA TRP A 19 -7.71 -7.79 -9.54
C TRP A 19 -7.14 -6.80 -8.52
N SER A 20 -7.08 -5.53 -8.91
CA SER A 20 -6.73 -4.46 -7.99
C SER A 20 -7.99 -3.70 -7.60
N ARG A 21 -8.08 -3.33 -6.32
CA ARG A 21 -9.13 -2.46 -5.82
C ARG A 21 -9.08 -1.10 -6.52
N VAL A 22 -10.26 -0.58 -6.87
CA VAL A 22 -10.38 0.78 -7.40
C VAL A 22 -10.31 1.80 -6.25
N PRO A 23 -9.49 2.86 -6.35
CA PRO A 23 -9.44 3.93 -5.34
C PRO A 23 -10.78 4.66 -5.20
N ASN A 24 -11.12 5.05 -3.97
CA ASN A 24 -12.39 5.78 -3.69
C ASN A 24 -12.40 7.20 -4.23
N THR A 25 -11.23 7.81 -4.29
CA THR A 25 -11.03 9.19 -4.70
C THR A 25 -9.89 9.24 -5.68
N ASN A 26 -10.15 9.79 -6.86
CA ASN A 26 -9.15 10.02 -7.88
C ASN A 26 -8.69 11.47 -7.83
N ILE A 27 -7.43 11.70 -8.22
CA ILE A 27 -6.87 13.04 -8.35
C ILE A 27 -7.64 13.76 -9.46
N ARG A 28 -8.16 14.96 -9.14
CA ARG A 28 -8.85 15.80 -10.12
C ARG A 28 -7.83 16.74 -10.76
N CYS A 29 -7.42 16.39 -11.98
CA CYS A 29 -6.57 17.24 -12.79
C CYS A 29 -7.43 18.15 -13.66
N GLN A 30 -7.18 19.46 -13.59
CA GLN A 30 -7.76 20.43 -14.52
C GLN A 30 -6.77 20.72 -15.63
N GLN A 31 -7.23 20.67 -16.87
CA GLN A 31 -6.43 20.94 -18.06
C GLN A 31 -6.98 22.18 -18.78
N LEU A 32 -6.09 23.11 -19.13
CA LEU A 32 -6.42 24.35 -19.81
C LEU A 32 -5.46 24.57 -20.97
N ILE A 33 -5.98 24.89 -22.15
CA ILE A 33 -5.14 25.37 -23.26
C ILE A 33 -4.91 26.86 -23.03
N LEU A 34 -3.66 27.27 -22.88
CA LEU A 34 -3.30 28.67 -22.66
C LEU A 34 -3.18 29.44 -23.98
N SER A 35 -2.46 28.88 -24.96
CA SER A 35 -2.35 29.39 -26.34
C SER A 35 -1.56 28.42 -27.22
N ASP A 36 -1.51 28.63 -28.54
CA ASP A 36 -0.71 27.79 -29.45
C ASP A 36 0.80 27.84 -29.16
N ILE A 37 1.27 28.93 -28.54
CA ILE A 37 2.69 29.13 -28.19
C ILE A 37 2.98 28.60 -26.78
N ARG A 38 2.07 28.82 -25.82
CA ARG A 38 2.24 28.41 -24.41
C ARG A 38 1.76 26.98 -24.13
N GLY A 39 1.00 26.39 -25.06
CA GLY A 39 0.50 25.03 -24.97
C GLY A 39 -0.54 24.84 -23.87
N TRP A 40 -0.43 23.70 -23.18
CA TRP A 40 -1.35 23.24 -22.15
C TRP A 40 -0.82 23.53 -20.75
N SER A 41 -1.72 23.89 -19.85
CA SER A 41 -1.50 23.96 -18.41
C SER A 41 -2.30 22.87 -17.73
N VAL A 42 -1.68 22.17 -16.79
CA VAL A 42 -2.34 21.18 -15.94
C VAL A 42 -2.07 21.54 -14.48
N PHE A 43 -3.11 21.55 -13.67
CA PHE A 43 -2.97 21.75 -12.23
C PHE A 43 -3.91 20.84 -11.44
N VAL A 44 -3.56 20.65 -10.17
CA VAL A 44 -4.26 19.78 -9.22
C VAL A 44 -4.58 20.62 -7.99
N GLU A 45 -5.85 20.65 -7.62
CA GLU A 45 -6.31 21.43 -6.46
C GLU A 45 -6.17 20.63 -5.15
N ASP A 46 -6.63 19.38 -5.15
CA ASP A 46 -6.66 18.53 -3.96
C ASP A 46 -5.73 17.29 -4.11
N PRO A 47 -4.67 17.17 -3.29
CA PRO A 47 -3.83 15.98 -3.29
C PRO A 47 -4.54 14.79 -2.63
N VAL A 48 -4.46 13.63 -3.28
CA VAL A 48 -4.97 12.36 -2.73
C VAL A 48 -3.81 11.59 -2.11
N GLN A 49 -3.94 11.24 -0.83
CA GLN A 49 -2.98 10.40 -0.12
C GLN A 49 -3.48 8.96 -0.08
N MET A 50 -2.54 8.02 -0.19
CA MET A 50 -2.77 6.58 -0.14
C MET A 50 -1.64 5.95 0.69
N GLN A 51 -1.95 4.87 1.40
CA GLN A 51 -0.95 4.10 2.14
C GLN A 51 -0.83 2.70 1.54
N ALA A 52 0.39 2.30 1.21
CA ALA A 52 0.69 1.00 0.65
C ALA A 52 1.64 0.23 1.57
N VAL A 53 1.56 -1.09 1.51
CA VAL A 53 2.46 -2.03 2.16
C VAL A 53 3.36 -2.65 1.10
N TYR A 54 4.67 -2.65 1.34
CA TYR A 54 5.64 -3.29 0.48
C TYR A 54 5.88 -4.73 0.94
N ILE A 55 5.81 -5.67 0.00
CA ILE A 55 6.03 -7.11 0.22
C ILE A 55 7.38 -7.45 -0.42
N PRO A 56 8.44 -7.65 0.39
CA PRO A 56 9.78 -7.87 -0.13
C PRO A 56 9.95 -9.20 -0.87
N GLU A 57 9.16 -10.22 -0.54
CA GLU A 57 9.24 -11.55 -1.18
C GLU A 57 8.84 -11.50 -2.66
N GLU A 58 7.87 -10.65 -2.99
CA GLU A 58 7.31 -10.51 -4.34
C GLU A 58 7.82 -9.25 -5.06
N ASP A 59 8.60 -8.40 -4.37
CA ASP A 59 9.05 -7.08 -4.82
C ASP A 59 7.89 -6.20 -5.34
N GLN A 60 6.74 -6.27 -4.66
CA GLN A 60 5.50 -5.58 -5.04
C GLN A 60 4.94 -4.77 -3.89
N CYS A 61 4.22 -3.69 -4.22
CA CYS A 61 3.47 -2.90 -3.25
C CYS A 61 1.96 -3.10 -3.43
N THR A 62 1.25 -3.20 -2.31
CA THR A 62 -0.20 -3.39 -2.27
C THR A 62 -0.84 -2.29 -1.43
N ASP A 63 -1.99 -1.77 -1.87
CA ASP A 63 -2.78 -0.82 -1.06
C ASP A 63 -3.16 -1.44 0.29
N ILE A 64 -3.02 -0.69 1.38
CA ILE A 64 -3.39 -1.18 2.71
C ILE A 64 -4.87 -1.57 2.79
N LEU A 65 -5.73 -0.92 2.00
CA LEU A 65 -7.16 -1.23 1.95
C LEU A 65 -7.45 -2.48 1.10
N SER A 66 -6.56 -2.86 0.17
CA SER A 66 -6.71 -4.09 -0.61
C SER A 66 -6.32 -5.34 0.18
N LEU A 67 -5.61 -5.18 1.31
CA LEU A 67 -5.27 -6.30 2.18
C LEU A 67 -6.51 -7.01 2.75
N VAL A 68 -7.68 -6.37 2.75
CA VAL A 68 -8.94 -7.02 3.17
C VAL A 68 -9.30 -8.21 2.28
N GLU A 69 -8.83 -8.23 1.04
CA GLU A 69 -9.04 -9.32 0.09
C GLU A 69 -7.99 -10.45 0.24
N ILE A 70 -6.89 -10.18 0.97
CA ILE A 70 -5.75 -11.09 1.14
C ILE A 70 -5.56 -11.38 2.63
N GLU A 71 -6.34 -12.32 3.17
CA GLU A 71 -6.39 -12.62 4.61
C GLU A 71 -5.03 -13.05 5.19
N ASP A 72 -4.21 -13.78 4.44
CA ASP A 72 -2.91 -14.26 4.92
C ASP A 72 -1.97 -13.09 5.26
N ILE A 73 -1.86 -12.12 4.35
CA ILE A 73 -1.02 -10.94 4.53
C ILE A 73 -1.62 -10.03 5.60
N LEU A 74 -2.94 -9.87 5.63
CA LEU A 74 -3.63 -9.10 6.66
C LEU A 74 -3.36 -9.65 8.06
N ASN A 75 -3.46 -10.98 8.24
CA ASN A 75 -3.18 -11.66 9.49
C ASN A 75 -1.72 -11.51 9.89
N PHE A 76 -0.79 -11.63 8.93
CA PHE A 76 0.62 -11.36 9.17
C PHE A 76 0.86 -9.94 9.68
N CYS A 77 0.35 -8.92 8.97
CA CYS A 77 0.48 -7.52 9.37
C CYS A 77 -0.14 -7.25 10.76
N SER A 78 -1.31 -7.83 11.05
CA SER A 78 -1.98 -7.72 12.35
C SER A 78 -1.12 -8.30 13.48
N ASN A 79 -0.53 -9.47 13.26
CA ASN A 79 0.37 -10.10 14.23
C ASN A 79 1.68 -9.33 14.40
N THR A 80 2.24 -8.76 13.33
CA THR A 80 3.44 -7.89 13.40
C THR A 80 3.16 -6.64 14.22
N LEU A 81 2.00 -5.98 14.05
CA LEU A 81 1.62 -4.83 14.87
C LEU A 81 1.43 -5.20 16.35
N ARG A 82 0.84 -6.37 16.64
CA ARG A 82 0.75 -6.89 18.01
C ARG A 82 2.11 -7.15 18.63
N LEU A 83 3.04 -7.70 17.85
CA LEU A 83 4.43 -7.91 18.27
C LEU A 83 5.12 -6.58 18.59
N TYR A 84 4.99 -5.57 17.71
CA TYR A 84 5.53 -4.22 17.96
C TYR A 84 4.97 -3.61 19.24
N ASN A 85 3.67 -3.74 19.50
CA ASN A 85 3.06 -3.27 20.73
C ASN A 85 3.63 -4.00 21.98
N ALA A 86 3.77 -5.33 21.91
CA ALA A 86 4.35 -6.11 23.00
C ALA A 86 5.81 -5.75 23.28
N LEU A 87 6.60 -5.46 22.24
CA LEU A 87 8.00 -5.04 22.36
C LEU A 87 8.16 -3.65 23.00
N CYS A 88 7.22 -2.74 22.72
CA CYS A 88 7.17 -1.40 23.31
C CYS A 88 6.60 -1.36 24.72
N ALA A 89 6.04 -2.47 25.22
CA ALA A 89 5.42 -2.52 26.54
C ALA A 89 6.43 -2.23 27.67
N GLN A 90 5.89 -1.88 28.85
CA GLN A 90 6.66 -1.68 30.08
C GLN A 90 7.76 -0.58 30.01
N GLY A 91 7.57 0.44 29.17
CA GLY A 91 8.47 1.61 29.12
C GLY A 91 9.75 1.39 28.33
N ASN A 92 9.76 0.43 27.40
CA ASN A 92 10.90 0.17 26.52
C ASN A 92 11.05 1.22 25.41
N ASN A 93 11.46 2.43 25.79
CA ASN A 93 11.57 3.57 24.89
C ASN A 93 12.63 3.37 23.79
N ARG A 94 13.66 2.56 24.05
CA ARG A 94 14.71 2.27 23.06
C ARG A 94 14.14 1.53 21.84
N VAL A 95 13.33 0.50 22.09
CA VAL A 95 12.70 -0.26 21.01
C VAL A 95 11.59 0.55 20.34
N LEU A 96 10.85 1.36 21.12
CA LEU A 96 9.86 2.30 20.58
C LEU A 96 10.47 3.25 19.53
N HIS A 97 11.61 3.88 19.83
CA HIS A 97 12.27 4.78 18.89
C HIS A 97 12.75 4.11 17.61
N GLU A 98 13.19 2.84 17.68
CA GLU A 98 13.54 2.08 16.49
C GLU A 98 12.31 1.70 15.67
N ILE A 99 11.20 1.34 16.32
CA ILE A 99 9.93 1.01 15.64
C ILE A 99 9.36 2.23 14.89
N CYS A 100 9.53 3.45 15.40
CA CYS A 100 9.12 4.68 14.71
C CYS A 100 9.78 4.88 13.33
N LYS A 101 10.89 4.20 13.03
CA LYS A 101 11.50 4.23 11.69
C LYS A 101 10.72 3.40 10.68
N PHE A 102 10.00 2.38 11.14
CA PHE A 102 9.18 1.51 10.31
C PHE A 102 7.74 2.01 10.22
N VAL A 103 7.22 2.55 11.32
CA VAL A 103 5.84 3.08 11.41
C VAL A 103 5.90 4.53 11.87
N ASP A 104 5.66 5.45 10.93
CA ASP A 104 5.71 6.89 11.18
C ASP A 104 4.39 7.42 11.77
N GLU A 105 4.45 8.53 12.51
CA GLU A 105 3.28 9.20 13.09
C GLU A 105 2.25 9.54 12.02
N LYS A 106 2.69 10.05 10.86
CA LYS A 106 1.81 10.43 9.75
C LYS A 106 1.03 9.23 9.20
N GLN A 107 1.64 8.06 9.15
CA GLN A 107 0.98 6.83 8.70
C GLN A 107 -0.11 6.40 9.68
N LEU A 108 0.18 6.43 10.99
CA LEU A 108 -0.83 6.15 12.02
C LEU A 108 -1.98 7.15 11.96
N MET A 109 -1.68 8.44 11.85
CA MET A 109 -2.70 9.49 11.74
C MET A 109 -3.54 9.34 10.47
N TYR A 110 -2.95 8.89 9.36
CA TYR A 110 -3.69 8.56 8.14
C TYR A 110 -4.66 7.39 8.39
N CYS A 111 -4.21 6.30 9.03
CA CYS A 111 -5.07 5.16 9.37
C CYS A 111 -6.26 5.57 10.25
N VAL A 112 -6.03 6.36 11.29
CA VAL A 112 -7.08 6.82 12.21
C VAL A 112 -8.13 7.67 11.48
N LYS A 113 -7.70 8.59 10.60
CA LYS A 113 -8.61 9.44 9.82
C LYS A 113 -9.40 8.64 8.77
N ASN A 114 -8.81 7.61 8.18
CA ASN A 114 -9.43 6.83 7.12
C ASN A 114 -10.28 5.66 7.62
N ALA A 115 -10.19 5.26 8.89
CA ALA A 115 -11.09 4.27 9.49
C ALA A 115 -12.58 4.64 9.28
N CYS A 116 -12.91 5.93 9.29
CA CYS A 116 -14.26 6.43 9.02
C CYS A 116 -14.74 6.23 7.57
N LYS A 117 -13.84 5.98 6.61
CA LYS A 117 -14.17 5.76 5.19
C LYS A 117 -14.47 4.30 4.85
N LEU A 118 -14.16 3.35 5.74
CA LEU A 118 -14.49 1.94 5.56
C LEU A 118 -15.98 1.64 5.77
N ASN A 119 -16.74 2.51 6.45
CA ASN A 119 -18.18 2.37 6.65
C ASN A 119 -19.01 2.48 5.35
N TYR A 120 -18.42 2.96 4.25
CA TYR A 120 -19.08 3.00 2.94
C TYR A 120 -19.10 1.65 2.21
N TYR A 121 -18.57 0.57 2.83
CA TYR A 121 -18.55 -0.80 2.28
C TYR A 121 -19.50 -1.78 2.98
N LEU A 122 -20.32 -1.31 3.93
CA LEU A 122 -21.32 -2.13 4.63
C LEU A 122 -22.76 -1.91 4.14
N PHE A 123 -22.93 -1.36 2.93
CA PHE A 123 -24.20 -1.38 2.18
C PHE A 123 -23.97 -1.77 0.73
#